data_AF-A0A3D5L1M8-F1
#
_entry.id   AF-A0A3D5L1M8-F1
#
_cell.length_a   1.000
_cell.length_b   1.000
_cell.length_c   1.000
_cell.angle_alpha   90.00
_cell.angle_beta   90.00
_cell.angle_gamma   90.00
#
_symmetry.space_group_name_H-M   'P 1'
#
loop_
_entity.id
_entity.type
_entity.pdbx_description
1 polymer ?
#
loop_
_entity_poly.entity_id
_entity_poly.type
_entity_poly.pdbx_seq_one_letter_code
_entity_poly.pdbx_strand_id
1 'polypeptide(L)'
;MRKQIALIPAYDPDEQLVELVRNMKQEGFDVVVVDDGSAADKREIFQAAGSDAIVLTQEENEGKGTALRTGLSYIRIRYERDYVVVTMDADGQHTVEDAKKLAEEAQRCPNALILGERSRAGKNIPLRSRLGNAVTRDIFCTATGVDVYDIQTGLRAFTDETAGHFIVLPGDRYEYEMNVLLYCARHHIEMLGVPIRTIYENGNKSSHFHALRDSARIFRQIAKFAGSSFVSFLVDYISYVLLLALTGSVVLSNISARALSSVVNFSINRNLVFKSRENLFRSALQYFSLVAVILFGNTLLLHALVGAGVNRYLAKMVTELTFFTIRWTVQKLVIFRKKKQTPPKAELVEENRPALPML
;
A
#
# COMPACT_ATOMS: atom_id res chain seq x y z
N MET A 1 -13.53 8.49 -31.08
CA MET A 1 -12.52 8.20 -30.04
C MET A 1 -13.16 8.51 -28.71
N ARG A 2 -12.93 7.68 -27.68
CA ARG A 2 -13.43 7.93 -26.32
C ARG A 2 -12.95 9.30 -25.84
N LYS A 3 -13.79 10.04 -25.12
CA LYS A 3 -13.38 11.27 -24.45
C LYS A 3 -12.24 10.97 -23.48
N GLN A 4 -11.16 11.72 -23.54
CA GLN A 4 -10.02 11.57 -22.63
C GLN A 4 -10.05 12.70 -21.60
N ILE A 5 -10.00 12.34 -20.32
CA ILE A 5 -10.18 13.26 -19.20
C ILE A 5 -8.96 13.15 -18.29
N ALA A 6 -8.30 14.27 -18.04
CA ALA A 6 -7.23 14.38 -17.06
C ALA A 6 -7.83 14.76 -15.70
N LEU A 7 -7.60 13.95 -14.68
CA LEU A 7 -8.01 14.21 -13.30
C LEU A 7 -6.77 14.51 -12.44
N ILE A 8 -6.68 15.74 -11.95
CA ILE A 8 -5.49 16.27 -11.25
C ILE A 8 -5.89 16.71 -9.83
N PRO A 9 -5.66 15.89 -8.79
CA PRO A 9 -5.76 16.36 -7.41
C PRO A 9 -4.56 17.27 -7.07
N ALA A 10 -4.82 18.41 -6.45
CA ALA A 10 -3.81 19.40 -6.10
C ALA A 10 -4.01 19.92 -4.66
N TYR A 11 -2.90 20.07 -3.93
CA TYR A 11 -2.87 20.71 -2.61
C TYR A 11 -1.62 21.59 -2.53
N ASP A 12 -1.85 22.88 -2.28
CA ASP A 12 -0.83 23.93 -2.28
C ASP A 12 0.10 23.96 -3.54
N PRO A 13 -0.45 23.91 -4.78
CA PRO A 13 0.35 23.83 -6.01
C PRO A 13 1.17 25.10 -6.28
N ASP A 14 2.07 25.02 -7.26
CA ASP A 14 2.76 26.16 -7.87
C ASP A 14 2.31 26.35 -9.33
N GLU A 15 2.97 27.26 -10.07
CA GLU A 15 2.65 27.58 -11.47
C GLU A 15 2.75 26.38 -12.43
N GLN A 16 3.43 25.29 -12.03
CA GLN A 16 3.52 24.07 -12.85
C GLN A 16 2.13 23.46 -13.08
N LEU A 17 1.18 23.67 -12.16
CA LEU A 17 -0.20 23.21 -12.37
C LEU A 17 -0.84 23.91 -13.57
N VAL A 18 -0.63 25.23 -13.72
CA VAL A 18 -1.23 26.01 -14.83
C VAL A 18 -0.64 25.55 -16.16
N GLU A 19 0.67 25.33 -16.21
CA GLU A 19 1.34 24.81 -17.39
C GLU A 19 0.89 23.39 -17.75
N LEU A 20 0.82 22.50 -16.75
CA LEU A 20 0.32 21.13 -16.94
C LEU A 20 -1.10 21.13 -17.51
N VAL A 21 -2.00 21.92 -16.91
CA VAL A 21 -3.39 22.03 -17.36
C VAL A 21 -3.46 22.52 -18.80
N ARG A 22 -2.71 23.56 -19.15
CA ARG A 22 -2.65 24.11 -20.51
C ARG A 22 -2.15 23.06 -21.51
N ASN A 23 -1.06 22.36 -21.18
CA ASN A 23 -0.48 21.34 -22.05
C ASN A 23 -1.43 20.15 -22.25
N MET A 24 -2.10 19.68 -21.19
CA MET A 24 -3.14 18.65 -21.30
C MET A 24 -4.29 19.09 -22.20
N LYS A 25 -4.74 20.35 -22.07
CA LYS A 25 -5.82 20.90 -22.89
C LYS A 25 -5.44 20.98 -24.38
N GLN A 26 -4.23 21.44 -24.68
CA GLN A 26 -3.70 21.50 -26.05
C GLN A 26 -3.61 20.11 -26.69
N GLU A 27 -3.31 19.09 -25.90
CA GLU A 27 -3.21 17.70 -26.35
C GLU A 27 -4.59 17.01 -26.50
N GLY A 28 -5.68 17.72 -26.22
CA GLY A 28 -7.06 17.29 -26.48
C GLY A 28 -7.78 16.67 -25.29
N PHE A 29 -7.23 16.76 -24.08
CA PHE A 29 -7.91 16.31 -22.87
C PHE A 29 -8.94 17.34 -22.41
N ASP A 30 -10.05 16.85 -21.86
CA ASP A 30 -10.79 17.64 -20.90
C ASP A 30 -10.12 17.53 -19.54
N VAL A 31 -9.97 18.64 -18.82
CA VAL A 31 -9.17 18.69 -17.59
C VAL A 31 -10.08 19.00 -16.40
N VAL A 32 -9.98 18.17 -15.36
CA VAL A 32 -10.65 18.33 -14.07
C VAL A 32 -9.57 18.42 -13.01
N VAL A 33 -9.47 19.58 -12.37
CA VAL A 33 -8.58 19.84 -11.23
C VAL A 33 -9.42 19.80 -9.96
N VAL A 34 -8.90 19.18 -8.90
CA VAL A 34 -9.52 19.19 -7.57
C VAL A 34 -8.56 19.83 -6.59
N ASP A 35 -8.92 21.02 -6.11
CA ASP A 35 -8.26 21.73 -5.01
C ASP A 35 -8.69 21.13 -3.67
N ASP A 36 -7.78 20.39 -3.03
CA ASP A 36 -7.96 19.72 -1.73
C ASP A 36 -7.78 20.69 -0.55
N GLY A 37 -8.48 21.83 -0.61
CA GLY A 37 -8.48 22.85 0.43
C GLY A 37 -7.15 23.59 0.62
N SER A 38 -6.54 24.04 -0.48
CA SER A 38 -5.27 24.79 -0.46
C SER A 38 -5.38 26.15 0.23
N ALA A 39 -4.23 26.71 0.61
CA ALA A 39 -4.15 28.01 1.24
C ALA A 39 -4.67 29.15 0.34
N ALA A 40 -5.13 30.24 0.96
CA ALA A 40 -5.78 31.35 0.27
C ALA A 40 -4.88 32.06 -0.76
N ASP A 41 -3.56 32.00 -0.58
CA ASP A 41 -2.56 32.54 -1.51
C ASP A 41 -2.40 31.70 -2.79
N LYS A 42 -2.98 30.51 -2.84
CA LYS A 42 -2.99 29.63 -4.03
C LYS A 42 -4.18 29.85 -4.96
N ARG A 43 -5.14 30.68 -4.56
CA ARG A 43 -6.38 30.93 -5.33
C ARG A 43 -6.11 31.43 -6.76
N GLU A 44 -5.10 32.28 -6.95
CA GLU A 44 -4.76 32.82 -8.27
C GLU A 44 -4.31 31.72 -9.23
N ILE A 45 -3.57 30.70 -8.74
CA ILE A 45 -3.12 29.55 -9.53
C ILE A 45 -4.34 28.73 -10.02
N PHE A 46 -5.30 28.48 -9.13
CA PHE A 46 -6.53 27.77 -9.50
C PHE A 46 -7.43 28.58 -10.44
N GLN A 47 -7.49 29.91 -10.27
CA GLN A 47 -8.20 30.78 -11.21
C GLN A 47 -7.56 30.75 -12.61
N ALA A 48 -6.23 30.80 -12.69
CA ALA A 48 -5.51 30.68 -13.94
C ALA A 48 -5.76 29.31 -14.60
N ALA A 49 -5.66 28.21 -13.84
CA ALA A 49 -5.96 26.86 -14.31
C ALA A 49 -7.42 26.72 -14.80
N GLY A 50 -8.36 27.43 -14.17
CA GLY A 50 -9.78 27.46 -14.55
C GLY A 50 -10.08 28.00 -15.95
N SER A 51 -9.10 28.61 -16.62
CA SER A 51 -9.24 29.03 -18.02
C SER A 51 -9.27 27.84 -18.99
N ASP A 52 -8.60 26.76 -18.63
CA ASP A 52 -8.40 25.56 -19.47
C ASP A 52 -8.95 24.27 -18.83
N ALA A 53 -9.33 24.32 -17.54
CA ALA A 53 -9.86 23.20 -16.76
C ALA A 53 -11.14 23.56 -15.98
N ILE A 54 -11.87 22.52 -15.58
CA ILE A 54 -12.87 22.62 -14.52
C ILE A 54 -12.15 22.46 -13.18
N VAL A 55 -12.34 23.41 -12.27
CA VAL A 55 -11.76 23.36 -10.92
C VAL A 55 -12.85 23.09 -9.89
N LEU A 56 -12.68 22.03 -9.12
CA LEU A 56 -13.51 21.68 -7.97
C LEU A 56 -12.74 22.03 -6.70
N THR A 57 -13.36 22.68 -5.73
CA THR A 57 -12.68 23.11 -4.49
C THR A 57 -13.33 22.46 -3.27
N GLN A 58 -12.50 21.87 -2.42
CA GLN A 58 -12.86 21.38 -1.09
C GLN A 58 -12.63 22.48 -0.05
N GLU A 59 -13.46 22.53 1.00
CA GLU A 59 -13.37 23.59 2.02
C GLU A 59 -12.10 23.46 2.89
N GLU A 60 -11.66 22.23 3.13
CA GLU A 60 -10.46 21.90 3.89
C GLU A 60 -9.70 20.74 3.24
N ASN A 61 -8.47 20.48 3.70
CA ASN A 61 -7.68 19.34 3.24
C ASN A 61 -8.26 18.02 3.77
N GLU A 62 -8.99 17.32 2.92
CA GLU A 62 -9.59 16.02 3.18
C GLU A 62 -8.70 14.87 2.69
N GLY A 63 -7.73 15.17 1.82
CA GLY A 63 -6.71 14.27 1.33
C GLY A 63 -6.88 13.86 -0.13
N LYS A 64 -5.77 13.43 -0.74
CA LYS A 64 -5.69 12.99 -2.15
C LYS A 64 -6.75 11.96 -2.55
N GLY A 65 -7.07 11.01 -1.67
CA GLY A 65 -8.08 9.99 -1.93
C GLY A 65 -9.48 10.58 -2.07
N THR A 66 -9.82 11.53 -1.18
CA THR A 66 -11.07 12.28 -1.26
C THR A 66 -11.10 13.15 -2.52
N ALA A 67 -10.03 13.88 -2.82
CA ALA A 67 -9.92 14.68 -4.04
C ALA A 67 -10.13 13.84 -5.32
N LEU A 68 -9.51 12.66 -5.40
CA LEU A 68 -9.72 11.71 -6.51
C LEU A 68 -11.17 11.25 -6.60
N ARG A 69 -11.81 10.85 -5.48
CA ARG A 69 -13.22 10.46 -5.49
C ARG A 69 -14.15 11.59 -5.89
N THR A 70 -13.90 12.81 -5.42
CA THR A 70 -14.67 14.02 -5.77
C THR A 70 -14.59 14.26 -7.27
N GLY A 71 -13.38 14.24 -7.84
CA GLY A 71 -13.19 14.39 -9.28
C GLY A 71 -13.83 13.26 -10.09
N LEU A 72 -13.68 12.00 -9.68
CA LEU A 72 -14.32 10.87 -10.35
C LEU A 72 -15.85 10.93 -10.28
N SER A 73 -16.40 11.37 -9.15
CA SER A 73 -17.84 11.54 -8.98
C SER A 73 -18.37 12.64 -9.90
N TYR A 74 -17.65 13.77 -9.97
CA TYR A 74 -17.96 14.85 -10.90
C TYR A 74 -17.92 14.37 -12.35
N ILE A 75 -16.85 13.67 -12.75
CA ILE A 75 -16.67 13.14 -14.11
C ILE A 75 -17.84 12.21 -14.48
N ARG A 76 -18.21 11.29 -13.59
CA ARG A 76 -19.31 10.35 -13.80
C ARG A 76 -20.66 11.05 -14.00
N ILE A 77 -20.89 12.20 -13.36
CA ILE A 77 -22.13 12.99 -13.49
C ILE A 77 -22.10 13.84 -14.75
N ARG A 78 -20.93 14.42 -15.08
CA ARG A 78 -20.79 15.43 -16.13
C ARG A 78 -20.64 14.86 -17.53
N TYR A 79 -20.02 13.69 -17.67
CA TYR A 79 -19.70 13.09 -18.96
C TYR A 79 -20.63 11.90 -19.22
N GLU A 80 -21.12 11.80 -20.45
CA GLU A 80 -21.77 10.60 -20.96
C GLU A 80 -20.76 9.43 -20.98
N ARG A 81 -21.24 8.18 -20.93
CA ARG A 81 -20.41 6.96 -20.94
C ARG A 81 -19.40 6.92 -22.11
N ASP A 82 -18.49 5.96 -22.10
CA ASP A 82 -17.44 5.76 -23.12
C ASP A 82 -16.32 6.82 -23.03
N TYR A 83 -15.80 7.04 -21.81
CA TYR A 83 -14.67 7.93 -21.54
C TYR A 83 -13.49 7.20 -20.89
N VAL A 84 -12.32 7.82 -20.98
CA VAL A 84 -11.10 7.40 -20.29
C VAL A 84 -10.68 8.49 -19.33
N VAL A 85 -10.42 8.11 -18.08
CA VAL A 85 -9.83 8.98 -17.07
C VAL A 85 -8.35 8.65 -16.95
N VAL A 86 -7.51 9.68 -16.96
CA VAL A 86 -6.10 9.61 -16.60
C VAL A 86 -5.89 10.43 -15.35
N THR A 87 -5.46 9.80 -14.26
CA THR A 87 -5.08 10.51 -13.04
C THR A 87 -3.63 10.98 -13.15
N MET A 88 -3.34 12.20 -12.72
CA MET A 88 -1.98 12.74 -12.73
C MET A 88 -1.73 13.56 -11.47
N ASP A 89 -0.50 13.50 -10.94
CA ASP A 89 -0.08 14.37 -9.85
C ASP A 89 0.16 15.81 -10.36
N ALA A 90 -0.15 16.81 -9.53
CA ALA A 90 -0.06 18.23 -9.89
C ALA A 90 1.38 18.79 -9.93
N ASP A 91 2.40 17.98 -9.63
CA ASP A 91 3.79 18.40 -9.43
C ASP A 91 4.67 18.27 -10.68
N GLY A 92 4.06 18.08 -11.86
CA GLY A 92 4.76 18.05 -13.15
C GLY A 92 5.68 16.85 -13.36
N GLN A 93 5.69 15.85 -12.48
CA GLN A 93 6.59 14.68 -12.61
C GLN A 93 6.24 13.76 -13.80
N HIS A 94 5.03 13.90 -14.32
CA HIS A 94 4.48 13.10 -15.41
C HIS A 94 4.41 13.88 -16.71
N THR A 95 4.88 13.28 -17.80
CA THR A 95 4.79 13.88 -19.13
C THR A 95 3.38 13.73 -19.70
N VAL A 96 2.94 14.70 -20.50
CA VAL A 96 1.65 14.64 -21.20
C VAL A 96 1.66 13.51 -22.24
N GLU A 97 2.81 13.23 -22.85
CA GLU A 97 2.98 12.12 -23.78
C GLU A 97 2.77 10.76 -23.10
N ASP A 98 3.20 10.60 -21.85
CA ASP A 98 2.96 9.38 -21.09
C ASP A 98 1.48 9.26 -20.69
N ALA A 99 0.83 10.37 -20.32
CA ALA A 99 -0.62 10.39 -20.10
C ALA A 99 -1.40 9.95 -21.34
N LYS A 100 -1.00 10.42 -22.54
CA LYS A 100 -1.58 9.96 -23.81
C LYS A 100 -1.41 8.47 -24.06
N LYS A 101 -0.19 7.93 -23.87
CA LYS A 101 0.06 6.49 -24.03
C LYS A 101 -0.81 5.66 -23.10
N LEU A 102 -0.94 6.07 -21.84
CA LEU A 102 -1.79 5.36 -20.89
C LEU A 102 -3.27 5.46 -21.30
N ALA A 103 -3.73 6.62 -21.77
CA ALA A 103 -5.10 6.78 -22.25
C ALA A 103 -5.39 5.88 -23.46
N GLU A 104 -4.47 5.80 -24.42
CA GLU A 104 -4.57 4.92 -25.59
C GLU A 104 -4.62 3.45 -25.18
N GLU A 105 -3.77 3.03 -24.23
CA GLU A 105 -3.78 1.65 -23.74
C GLU A 105 -5.08 1.32 -23.00
N ALA A 106 -5.61 2.25 -22.20
CA ALA A 106 -6.91 2.07 -21.53
C ALA A 106 -8.07 1.96 -22.54
N GLN A 107 -8.00 2.64 -23.69
CA GLN A 107 -8.98 2.46 -24.77
C GLN A 107 -8.90 1.06 -25.40
N ARG A 108 -7.70 0.49 -25.51
CA ARG A 108 -7.49 -0.87 -26.05
C ARG A 108 -7.92 -1.95 -25.05
N CYS A 109 -7.81 -1.65 -23.75
CA CYS A 109 -8.09 -2.55 -22.64
C CYS A 109 -9.15 -1.96 -21.69
N PRO A 110 -10.44 -1.86 -22.11
CA PRO A 110 -11.49 -1.12 -21.41
C PRO A 110 -11.97 -1.72 -20.08
N ASN A 111 -11.35 -2.80 -19.61
CA ASN A 111 -11.63 -3.43 -18.32
C ASN A 111 -10.36 -3.61 -17.48
N ALA A 112 -9.30 -2.88 -17.82
CA ALA A 112 -8.02 -2.93 -17.13
C ALA A 112 -7.71 -1.59 -16.45
N LEU A 113 -6.93 -1.66 -15.38
CA LEU A 113 -6.27 -0.51 -14.79
C LEU A 113 -4.86 -0.41 -15.40
N ILE A 114 -4.61 0.68 -16.12
CA ILE A 114 -3.30 0.95 -16.71
C ILE A 114 -2.47 1.77 -15.72
N LEU A 115 -1.23 1.34 -15.47
CA LEU A 115 -0.31 1.92 -14.51
C LEU A 115 0.97 2.40 -15.20
N GLY A 116 1.40 3.63 -14.92
CA GLY A 116 2.66 4.15 -15.42
C GLY A 116 3.86 3.60 -14.63
N GLU A 117 4.75 2.86 -15.28
CA GLU A 117 5.92 2.23 -14.68
C GLU A 117 7.20 3.07 -14.82
N ARG A 118 7.61 3.77 -13.75
CA ARG A 118 8.79 4.66 -13.77
C ARG A 118 10.11 3.93 -13.98
N SER A 119 10.26 2.74 -13.38
CA SER A 119 11.55 2.03 -13.29
C SER A 119 11.92 1.21 -14.54
N ARG A 120 11.04 1.14 -15.53
CA ARG A 120 11.29 0.37 -16.78
C ARG A 120 11.92 1.21 -17.89
N ALA A 121 11.87 2.55 -17.79
CA ALA A 121 12.36 3.48 -18.81
C ALA A 121 13.87 3.82 -18.74
N GLY A 122 14.56 3.47 -17.65
CA GLY A 122 16.02 3.55 -17.56
C GLY A 122 16.60 4.96 -17.32
N LYS A 123 17.47 5.04 -16.31
CA LYS A 123 18.32 6.17 -15.86
C LYS A 123 17.61 7.20 -14.95
N ASN A 124 18.12 7.31 -13.71
CA ASN A 124 17.87 8.36 -12.70
C ASN A 124 16.83 8.18 -11.59
N ILE A 125 16.33 6.97 -11.28
CA ILE A 125 15.58 6.79 -10.02
C ILE A 125 16.57 6.67 -8.83
N PRO A 126 16.43 7.51 -7.77
CA PRO A 126 17.24 7.37 -6.56
C PRO A 126 17.18 5.95 -5.99
N LEU A 127 18.33 5.39 -5.62
CA LEU A 127 18.44 4.02 -5.10
C LEU A 127 17.48 3.73 -3.92
N ARG A 128 17.25 4.75 -3.07
CA ARG A 128 16.31 4.66 -1.93
C ARG A 128 14.86 4.47 -2.38
N SER A 129 14.40 5.20 -3.39
CA SER A 129 13.05 5.06 -3.95
C SER A 129 12.88 3.73 -4.68
N ARG A 130 13.93 3.25 -5.37
CA ARG A 130 13.93 1.91 -5.99
C ARG A 130 13.77 0.80 -4.96
N LEU A 131 14.49 0.89 -3.83
CA LEU A 131 14.40 -0.11 -2.77
C LEU A 131 13.03 -0.08 -2.07
N GLY A 132 12.51 1.12 -1.80
CA GLY A 132 11.17 1.29 -1.22
C GLY A 132 10.08 0.65 -2.09
N ASN A 133 10.05 0.98 -3.38
CA ASN A 133 9.09 0.40 -4.32
C ASN A 133 9.27 -1.12 -4.49
N ALA A 134 10.52 -1.63 -4.46
CA ALA A 134 10.76 -3.08 -4.54
C ALA A 134 10.17 -3.83 -3.34
N VAL A 135 10.34 -3.29 -2.12
CA VAL A 135 9.79 -3.89 -0.90
C VAL A 135 8.26 -3.85 -0.90
N THR A 136 7.66 -2.71 -1.25
CA THR A 136 6.19 -2.58 -1.26
C THR A 136 5.57 -3.44 -2.37
N ARG A 137 6.23 -3.56 -3.54
CA ARG A 137 5.86 -4.51 -4.61
C ARG A 137 5.89 -5.96 -4.12
N ASP A 138 6.97 -6.38 -3.46
CA ASP A 138 7.09 -7.77 -2.99
C ASP A 138 6.00 -8.12 -1.97
N ILE A 139 5.70 -7.19 -1.06
CA ILE A 139 4.58 -7.32 -0.11
C ILE A 139 3.24 -7.43 -0.86
N PHE A 140 2.99 -6.54 -1.83
CA PHE A 140 1.75 -6.55 -2.60
C PHE A 140 1.59 -7.85 -3.38
N CYS A 141 2.60 -8.24 -4.17
CA CYS A 141 2.61 -9.47 -4.94
C CYS A 141 2.45 -10.70 -4.06
N THR A 142 3.10 -10.73 -2.89
CA THR A 142 2.97 -11.84 -1.94
C THR A 142 1.55 -11.91 -1.33
N ALA A 143 0.94 -10.77 -1.05
CA ALA A 143 -0.39 -10.70 -0.45
C ALA A 143 -1.53 -10.99 -1.45
N THR A 144 -1.38 -10.56 -2.71
CA THR A 144 -2.44 -10.63 -3.72
C THR A 144 -2.23 -11.70 -4.78
N GLY A 145 -0.98 -12.13 -4.99
CA GLY A 145 -0.58 -13.01 -6.09
C GLY A 145 -0.50 -12.29 -7.44
N VAL A 146 -0.64 -10.96 -7.49
CA VAL A 146 -0.59 -10.17 -8.73
C VAL A 146 0.73 -9.41 -8.81
N ASP A 147 1.46 -9.59 -9.92
CA ASP A 147 2.71 -8.89 -10.15
C ASP A 147 2.46 -7.55 -10.84
N VAL A 148 2.79 -6.46 -10.15
CA VAL A 148 2.72 -5.08 -10.64
C VAL A 148 4.04 -4.40 -10.32
N TYR A 149 4.64 -3.74 -11.30
CA TYR A 149 6.00 -3.23 -11.16
C TYR A 149 6.09 -1.93 -10.34
N ASP A 150 5.15 -1.00 -10.52
CA ASP A 150 5.11 0.29 -9.84
C ASP A 150 3.73 0.52 -9.22
N ILE A 151 3.59 0.19 -7.94
CA ILE A 151 2.33 0.31 -7.19
C ILE A 151 2.15 1.70 -6.56
N GLN A 152 3.16 2.57 -6.68
CA GLN A 152 3.20 3.90 -6.08
C GLN A 152 3.10 5.01 -7.14
N THR A 153 2.69 4.67 -8.36
CA THR A 153 2.50 5.64 -9.44
C THR A 153 1.15 6.35 -9.28
N GLY A 154 1.18 7.69 -9.40
CA GLY A 154 -0.02 8.53 -9.49
C GLY A 154 -0.57 8.60 -10.92
N LEU A 155 0.26 8.28 -11.92
CA LEU A 155 -0.13 8.21 -13.33
C LEU A 155 -0.83 6.88 -13.63
N ARG A 156 -2.15 6.93 -13.72
CA ARG A 156 -3.00 5.77 -13.97
C ARG A 156 -4.05 6.12 -15.02
N ALA A 157 -4.44 5.16 -15.83
CA ALA A 157 -5.56 5.33 -16.74
C ALA A 157 -6.53 4.17 -16.66
N PHE A 158 -7.81 4.48 -16.78
CA PHE A 158 -8.90 3.52 -16.73
C PHE A 158 -10.15 4.14 -17.35
N THR A 159 -11.11 3.30 -17.69
CA THR A 159 -12.29 3.69 -18.44
C THR A 159 -13.51 3.87 -17.54
N ASP A 160 -14.62 4.38 -18.07
CA ASP A 160 -15.85 4.56 -17.31
C ASP A 160 -16.41 3.23 -16.73
N GLU A 161 -16.15 2.10 -17.40
CA GLU A 161 -16.54 0.77 -16.91
C GLU A 161 -15.91 0.43 -15.55
N THR A 162 -14.68 0.88 -15.30
CA THR A 162 -13.96 0.60 -14.04
C THR A 162 -14.02 1.78 -13.06
N ALA A 163 -14.15 3.02 -13.55
CA ALA A 163 -14.25 4.22 -12.73
C ALA A 163 -15.36 4.15 -11.67
N GLY A 164 -16.52 3.55 -12.03
CA GLY A 164 -17.65 3.38 -11.12
C GLY A 164 -17.31 2.60 -9.85
N HIS A 165 -16.41 1.61 -9.95
CA HIS A 165 -15.96 0.83 -8.81
C HIS A 165 -15.00 1.61 -7.91
N PHE A 166 -14.18 2.50 -8.50
CA PHE A 166 -13.17 3.25 -7.74
C PHE A 166 -13.77 4.39 -6.93
N ILE A 167 -14.88 4.98 -7.38
CA ILE A 167 -15.58 6.06 -6.66
C ILE A 167 -16.02 5.63 -5.25
N VAL A 168 -16.45 4.38 -5.07
CA VAL A 168 -17.01 3.90 -3.79
C VAL A 168 -15.97 3.33 -2.83
N LEU A 169 -14.68 3.35 -3.20
CA LEU A 169 -13.63 2.77 -2.37
C LEU A 169 -13.27 3.67 -1.18
N PRO A 170 -13.06 3.08 0.02
CA PRO A 170 -12.67 3.84 1.20
C PRO A 170 -11.21 4.31 1.11
N GLY A 171 -10.85 5.28 1.94
CA GLY A 171 -9.50 5.82 2.08
C GLY A 171 -9.44 7.27 1.61
N ASP A 172 -9.01 8.17 2.48
CA ASP A 172 -9.16 9.61 2.24
C ASP A 172 -7.83 10.21 1.76
N ARG A 173 -6.72 9.55 2.04
CA ARG A 173 -5.37 9.98 1.64
C ARG A 173 -4.74 8.95 0.69
N TYR A 174 -3.41 8.83 0.72
CA TYR A 174 -2.63 7.96 -0.17
C TYR A 174 -3.00 6.47 -0.10
N GLU A 175 -3.64 6.01 0.99
CA GLU A 175 -4.15 4.63 1.09
C GLU A 175 -5.26 4.33 0.07
N TYR A 176 -5.99 5.33 -0.43
CA TYR A 176 -7.00 5.16 -1.47
C TYR A 176 -6.41 4.46 -2.70
N GLU A 177 -5.26 4.94 -3.15
CA GLU A 177 -4.56 4.41 -4.32
C GLU A 177 -4.15 2.94 -4.12
N MET A 178 -3.80 2.54 -2.91
CA MET A 178 -3.55 1.13 -2.56
C MET A 178 -4.85 0.31 -2.55
N ASN A 179 -5.94 0.88 -2.04
CA ASN A 179 -7.24 0.21 -2.02
C ASN A 179 -7.76 -0.06 -3.43
N VAL A 180 -7.51 0.84 -4.39
CA VAL A 180 -7.79 0.62 -5.83
C VAL A 180 -7.06 -0.63 -6.34
N LEU A 181 -5.75 -0.76 -6.06
CA LEU A 181 -4.97 -1.92 -6.49
C LEU A 181 -5.43 -3.23 -5.83
N LEU A 182 -5.72 -3.18 -4.52
CA LEU A 182 -6.26 -4.33 -3.79
C LEU A 182 -7.64 -4.74 -4.30
N TYR A 183 -8.48 -3.77 -4.66
CA TYR A 183 -9.76 -4.02 -5.28
C TYR A 183 -9.58 -4.73 -6.63
N CYS A 184 -8.72 -4.20 -7.50
CA CYS A 184 -8.44 -4.81 -8.80
C CYS A 184 -7.95 -6.26 -8.65
N ALA A 185 -7.02 -6.50 -7.74
CA ALA A 185 -6.51 -7.85 -7.47
C ALA A 185 -7.58 -8.82 -6.95
N ARG A 186 -8.50 -8.36 -6.08
CA ARG A 186 -9.59 -9.19 -5.54
C ARG A 186 -10.67 -9.49 -6.57
N HIS A 187 -10.94 -8.55 -7.46
CA HIS A 187 -11.98 -8.65 -8.48
C HIS A 187 -11.46 -9.14 -9.83
N HIS A 188 -10.19 -9.53 -9.91
CA HIS A 188 -9.54 -9.99 -11.14
C HIS A 188 -9.61 -8.97 -12.29
N ILE A 189 -9.61 -7.68 -11.95
CA ILE A 189 -9.42 -6.59 -12.91
C ILE A 189 -7.94 -6.59 -13.29
N GLU A 190 -7.67 -6.67 -14.58
CA GLU A 190 -6.30 -6.72 -15.10
C GLU A 190 -5.57 -5.41 -14.79
N MET A 191 -4.31 -5.52 -14.36
CA MET A 191 -3.44 -4.37 -14.13
C MET A 191 -2.28 -4.43 -15.11
N LEU A 192 -2.20 -3.46 -16.01
CA LEU A 192 -1.21 -3.43 -17.09
C LEU A 192 -0.23 -2.28 -16.89
N GLY A 193 1.05 -2.58 -17.01
CA GLY A 193 2.12 -1.60 -16.85
C GLY A 193 2.57 -1.00 -18.18
N VAL A 194 2.54 0.33 -18.29
CA VAL A 194 3.09 1.08 -19.43
C VAL A 194 4.35 1.81 -18.97
N PRO A 195 5.52 1.62 -19.61
CA PRO A 195 6.73 2.35 -19.26
C PRO A 195 6.56 3.86 -19.44
N ILE A 196 6.92 4.64 -18.43
CA ILE A 196 6.84 6.11 -18.45
C ILE A 196 8.19 6.75 -18.12
N ARG A 197 8.39 7.97 -18.62
CA ARG A 197 9.53 8.80 -18.23
C ARG A 197 9.20 9.49 -16.91
N THR A 198 10.21 9.71 -16.07
CA THR A 198 10.06 10.52 -14.87
C THR A 198 10.87 11.78 -15.04
N ILE A 199 10.22 12.93 -14.93
CA ILE A 199 10.91 14.21 -14.90
C ILE A 199 11.37 14.43 -13.45
N TYR A 200 12.67 14.26 -13.21
CA TYR A 200 13.32 14.69 -11.97
C TYR A 200 13.91 16.07 -12.20
N GLU A 201 13.13 17.13 -12.00
CA GLU A 201 13.71 18.48 -12.02
C GLU A 201 14.58 18.70 -10.77
N ASN A 202 15.82 19.15 -11.01
CA ASN A 202 16.79 19.51 -9.99
C ASN A 202 16.33 20.77 -9.24
N GLY A 203 15.32 20.65 -8.37
CA GLY A 203 14.86 21.79 -7.58
C GLY A 203 13.49 21.72 -6.94
N ASN A 204 12.64 20.72 -7.26
CA ASN A 204 11.28 20.68 -6.71
C ASN A 204 11.29 20.42 -5.19
N LYS A 205 11.25 21.52 -4.43
CA LYS A 205 10.87 21.57 -3.01
C LYS A 205 9.34 21.46 -2.82
N SER A 206 8.56 21.48 -3.90
CA SER A 206 7.09 21.55 -3.87
C SER A 206 6.38 20.19 -3.92
N SER A 207 7.08 19.04 -3.93
CA SER A 207 6.42 17.80 -3.52
C SER A 207 6.22 17.87 -2.00
N HIS A 208 5.04 18.32 -1.56
CA HIS A 208 4.53 18.08 -0.20
C HIS A 208 4.38 16.57 0.12
N PHE A 209 4.87 15.70 -0.76
CA PHE A 209 5.29 14.35 -0.43
C PHE A 209 6.45 14.41 0.57
N HIS A 210 6.12 14.51 1.86
CA HIS A 210 6.99 14.05 2.94
C HIS A 210 7.12 12.52 2.86
N ALA A 211 7.70 12.01 1.76
CA ALA A 211 7.95 10.60 1.47
C ALA A 211 8.53 9.87 2.68
N LEU A 212 9.38 10.58 3.44
CA LEU A 212 10.07 10.07 4.60
C LEU A 212 9.18 10.04 5.86
N ARG A 213 8.22 10.95 6.04
CA ARG A 213 7.45 11.07 7.29
C ARG A 213 6.27 10.10 7.32
N ASP A 214 5.61 9.91 6.18
CA ASP A 214 4.49 8.97 6.04
C ASP A 214 4.96 7.53 5.83
N SER A 215 6.03 7.34 5.04
CA SER A 215 6.73 6.04 5.04
C SER A 215 7.29 5.74 6.43
N ALA A 216 7.85 6.72 7.17
CA ALA A 216 8.30 6.49 8.54
C ALA A 216 7.17 6.09 9.49
N ARG A 217 5.89 6.38 9.23
CA ARG A 217 4.81 5.90 10.12
C ARG A 217 4.60 4.39 9.97
N ILE A 218 4.59 3.89 8.73
CA ILE A 218 4.51 2.45 8.40
C ILE A 218 5.82 1.75 8.79
N PHE A 219 6.97 2.29 8.40
CA PHE A 219 8.28 1.76 8.77
C PHE A 219 8.54 1.85 10.28
N ARG A 220 7.99 2.81 11.02
CA ARG A 220 8.09 2.86 12.49
C ARG A 220 7.29 1.74 13.14
N GLN A 221 6.14 1.35 12.61
CA GLN A 221 5.41 0.19 13.13
C GLN A 221 6.16 -1.11 12.86
N ILE A 222 6.69 -1.29 11.63
CA ILE A 222 7.53 -2.43 11.27
C ILE A 222 8.83 -2.44 12.08
N ALA A 223 9.51 -1.30 12.25
CA ALA A 223 10.75 -1.18 13.01
C ALA A 223 10.52 -1.34 14.53
N LYS A 224 9.38 -0.89 15.07
CA LYS A 224 9.02 -1.16 16.47
C LYS A 224 8.74 -2.65 16.71
N PHE A 225 8.08 -3.33 15.76
CA PHE A 225 7.84 -4.77 15.83
C PHE A 225 9.11 -5.60 15.62
N ALA A 226 9.96 -5.20 14.68
CA ALA A 226 11.28 -5.81 14.49
C ALA A 226 12.19 -5.57 15.70
N GLY A 227 12.16 -4.36 16.26
CA GLY A 227 12.88 -3.99 17.47
C GLY A 227 12.40 -4.76 18.69
N SER A 228 11.08 -4.92 18.89
CA SER A 228 10.53 -5.74 19.99
C SER A 228 10.92 -7.20 19.87
N SER A 229 10.90 -7.74 18.64
CA SER A 229 11.34 -9.10 18.35
C SER A 229 12.85 -9.26 18.61
N PHE A 230 13.67 -8.26 18.25
CA PHE A 230 15.12 -8.28 18.50
C PHE A 230 15.48 -8.17 19.98
N VAL A 231 14.80 -7.29 20.73
CA VAL A 231 14.97 -7.20 22.19
C VAL A 231 14.59 -8.53 22.86
N SER A 232 13.49 -9.15 22.43
CA SER A 232 13.06 -10.44 22.96
C SER A 232 14.06 -11.54 22.65
N PHE A 233 14.67 -11.53 21.46
CA PHE A 233 15.76 -12.44 21.11
C PHE A 233 17.00 -12.25 22.00
N LEU A 234 17.40 -11.01 22.29
CA LEU A 234 18.51 -10.74 23.19
C LEU A 234 18.23 -11.21 24.62
N VAL A 235 17.01 -10.97 25.11
CA VAL A 235 16.57 -11.48 26.42
C VAL A 235 16.60 -13.01 26.44
N ASP A 236 16.07 -13.66 25.40
CA ASP A 236 16.10 -15.13 25.26
C ASP A 236 17.53 -15.66 25.35
N TYR A 237 18.43 -15.05 24.58
CA TYR A 237 19.82 -15.49 24.49
C TYR A 237 20.59 -15.27 25.80
N ILE A 238 20.48 -14.08 26.39
CA ILE A 238 21.17 -13.74 27.65
C ILE A 238 20.64 -14.60 28.80
N SER A 239 19.32 -14.75 28.90
CA SER A 239 18.71 -15.58 29.95
C SER A 239 19.06 -17.04 29.78
N TYR A 240 19.12 -17.56 28.55
CA TYR A 240 19.57 -18.92 28.28
C TYR A 240 21.01 -19.15 28.76
N VAL A 241 21.94 -18.23 28.43
CA VAL A 241 23.36 -18.35 28.84
C VAL A 241 23.50 -18.31 30.36
N LEU A 242 22.82 -17.39 31.03
CA LEU A 242 22.86 -17.28 32.49
C LEU A 242 22.26 -18.49 33.19
N LEU A 243 21.09 -18.95 32.74
CA LEU A 243 20.43 -20.13 33.32
C LEU A 243 21.22 -21.41 33.05
N LEU A 244 21.88 -21.52 31.90
CA LEU A 244 22.74 -22.67 31.60
C LEU A 244 23.96 -22.70 32.52
N ALA A 245 24.56 -21.54 32.79
CA ALA A 245 25.69 -21.43 33.72
C ALA A 245 25.29 -21.78 35.17
N LEU A 246 24.05 -21.48 35.57
CA LEU A 246 23.55 -21.73 36.93
C LEU A 246 22.99 -23.15 37.13
N THR A 247 22.30 -23.69 36.13
CA THR A 247 21.54 -24.95 36.27
C THR A 247 22.22 -26.15 35.63
N GLY A 248 23.14 -25.93 34.68
CA GLY A 248 23.78 -26.99 33.87
C GLY A 248 22.84 -27.72 32.91
N SER A 249 21.52 -27.52 33.02
CA SER A 249 20.50 -28.19 32.22
C SER A 249 20.11 -27.36 31.01
N VAL A 250 20.46 -27.85 29.83
CA VAL A 250 20.14 -27.23 28.53
C VAL A 250 18.63 -27.09 28.34
N VAL A 251 17.87 -28.12 28.72
CA VAL A 251 16.41 -28.16 28.51
C VAL A 251 15.71 -27.16 29.42
N LEU A 252 16.04 -27.16 30.72
CA LEU A 252 15.43 -26.24 31.70
C LEU A 252 15.75 -24.78 31.34
N SER A 253 17.00 -24.51 30.99
CA SER A 253 17.46 -23.16 30.64
C SER A 253 16.77 -22.61 29.39
N ASN A 254 16.58 -23.44 28.36
CA ASN A 254 15.92 -23.02 27.12
C ASN A 254 14.42 -22.77 27.34
N ILE A 255 13.72 -23.65 28.08
CA ILE A 255 12.29 -23.48 28.35
C ILE A 255 12.04 -22.20 29.17
N SER A 256 12.83 -22.00 30.23
CA SER A 256 12.69 -20.83 31.10
C SER A 256 13.07 -19.52 30.40
N ALA A 257 14.14 -19.51 29.60
CA ALA A 257 14.52 -18.35 28.81
C ALA A 257 13.43 -17.98 27.78
N ARG A 258 12.84 -18.99 27.13
CA ARG A 258 11.76 -18.77 26.13
C ARG A 258 10.47 -18.29 26.75
N ALA A 259 10.14 -18.76 27.95
CA ALA A 259 9.01 -18.25 28.72
C ALA A 259 9.22 -16.77 29.05
N LEU A 260 10.40 -16.42 29.55
CA LEU A 260 10.75 -15.04 29.92
C LEU A 260 10.77 -14.10 28.72
N SER A 261 11.42 -14.49 27.62
CA SER A 261 11.48 -13.68 26.40
C SER A 261 10.11 -13.48 25.76
N SER A 262 9.23 -14.49 25.83
CA SER A 262 7.86 -14.39 25.32
C SER A 262 7.00 -13.41 26.14
N VAL A 263 7.18 -13.37 27.47
CA VAL A 263 6.50 -12.41 28.36
C VAL A 263 6.97 -10.98 28.09
N VAL A 264 8.28 -10.79 27.90
CA VAL A 264 8.86 -9.49 27.53
C VAL A 264 8.36 -9.05 26.16
N ASN A 265 8.33 -9.94 25.17
CA ASN A 265 7.82 -9.64 23.83
C ASN A 265 6.35 -9.21 23.86
N PHE A 266 5.52 -9.93 24.63
CA PHE A 266 4.12 -9.59 24.81
C PHE A 266 3.94 -8.22 25.46
N SER A 267 4.70 -7.94 26.54
CA SER A 267 4.65 -6.66 27.25
C SER A 267 5.07 -5.47 26.38
N ILE A 268 6.14 -5.62 25.59
CA ILE A 268 6.62 -4.59 24.66
C ILE A 268 5.61 -4.36 23.54
N ASN A 269 5.11 -5.42 22.90
CA ASN A 269 4.14 -5.27 21.80
C ASN A 269 2.81 -4.66 22.28
N ARG A 270 2.37 -5.01 23.49
CA ARG A 270 1.16 -4.44 24.10
C ARG A 270 1.31 -2.96 24.47
N ASN A 271 2.45 -2.55 25.03
CA ASN A 271 2.61 -1.18 25.54
C ASN A 271 3.16 -0.20 24.51
N LEU A 272 3.92 -0.66 23.50
CA LEU A 272 4.64 0.21 22.56
C LEU A 272 4.18 0.10 21.10
N VAL A 273 3.59 -1.02 20.68
CA VAL A 273 3.24 -1.31 19.28
C VAL A 273 1.74 -1.25 19.03
N PHE A 274 0.93 -1.90 19.88
CA PHE A 274 -0.52 -1.96 19.74
C PHE A 274 -1.20 -1.32 20.95
N LYS A 275 -1.55 -0.02 20.86
CA LYS A 275 -2.44 0.64 21.84
C LYS A 275 -3.89 0.14 21.68
N SER A 276 -4.15 -1.16 21.75
CA SER A 276 -5.50 -1.72 21.58
C SER A 276 -6.15 -2.01 22.94
N ARG A 277 -7.35 -1.44 23.16
CA ARG A 277 -8.26 -1.72 24.28
C ARG A 277 -9.01 -3.07 24.11
N GLU A 278 -8.34 -4.16 23.71
CA GLU A 278 -8.99 -5.47 23.61
C GLU A 278 -8.77 -6.35 24.85
N ASN A 279 -9.74 -7.26 25.08
CA ASN A 279 -9.82 -8.17 26.22
C ASN A 279 -8.57 -9.06 26.35
N LEU A 280 -7.84 -8.84 27.45
CA LEU A 280 -6.57 -9.48 27.84
C LEU A 280 -6.48 -10.99 27.58
N PHE A 281 -7.56 -11.71 27.83
CA PHE A 281 -7.56 -13.17 27.90
C PHE A 281 -7.52 -13.86 26.52
N ARG A 282 -8.24 -13.30 25.52
CA ARG A 282 -8.31 -13.90 24.17
C ARG A 282 -7.01 -13.72 23.39
N SER A 283 -6.42 -12.53 23.44
CA SER A 283 -5.15 -12.25 22.75
C SER A 283 -3.97 -13.01 23.37
N ALA A 284 -3.99 -13.21 24.69
CA ALA A 284 -3.00 -14.04 25.37
C ALA A 284 -3.10 -15.51 24.93
N LEU A 285 -4.30 -16.09 24.90
CA LEU A 285 -4.50 -17.51 24.56
C LEU A 285 -4.06 -17.87 23.13
N GLN A 286 -4.32 -17.00 22.16
CA GLN A 286 -3.87 -17.18 20.77
C GLN A 286 -2.34 -17.01 20.62
N TYR A 287 -1.72 -16.16 21.43
CA TYR A 287 -0.28 -15.96 21.44
C TYR A 287 0.47 -17.12 22.10
N PHE A 288 0.01 -17.58 23.27
CA PHE A 288 0.64 -18.67 24.02
C PHE A 288 0.52 -20.04 23.33
N SER A 289 -0.58 -20.30 22.59
CA SER A 289 -0.73 -21.51 21.78
C SER A 289 0.27 -21.57 20.62
N LEU A 290 0.50 -20.45 19.93
CA LEU A 290 1.52 -20.35 18.88
C LEU A 290 2.95 -20.49 19.44
N VAL A 291 3.22 -19.88 20.60
CA VAL A 291 4.52 -20.01 21.29
C VAL A 291 4.79 -21.46 21.70
N ALA A 292 3.79 -22.20 22.19
CA ALA A 292 3.94 -23.59 22.59
C ALA A 292 4.34 -24.51 21.42
N VAL A 293 3.71 -24.35 20.26
CA VAL A 293 4.02 -25.13 19.05
C VAL A 293 5.44 -24.83 18.55
N ILE A 294 5.84 -23.55 18.57
CA ILE A 294 7.17 -23.11 18.14
C ILE A 294 8.26 -23.54 19.14
N LEU A 295 7.96 -23.54 20.44
CA LEU A 295 8.85 -24.02 21.50
C LEU A 295 9.16 -25.51 21.33
N PHE A 296 8.13 -26.31 21.08
CA PHE A 296 8.27 -27.76 20.90
C PHE A 296 9.15 -28.08 19.68
N GLY A 297 8.86 -27.46 18.53
CA GLY A 297 9.65 -27.66 17.31
C GLY A 297 11.11 -27.23 17.44
N ASN A 298 11.37 -26.06 18.04
CA ASN A 298 12.74 -25.58 18.26
C ASN A 298 13.53 -26.51 19.18
N THR A 299 12.90 -27.02 20.24
CA THR A 299 13.57 -27.89 21.21
C THR A 299 13.95 -29.23 20.58
N LEU A 300 13.08 -29.79 19.74
CA LEU A 300 13.32 -31.05 19.05
C LEU A 300 14.49 -30.94 18.05
N LEU A 301 14.50 -29.89 17.23
CA LEU A 301 15.54 -29.68 16.21
C LEU A 301 16.90 -29.36 16.85
N LEU A 302 16.91 -28.52 17.89
CA LEU A 302 18.13 -28.21 18.63
C LEU A 302 18.75 -29.48 19.24
N HIS A 303 17.91 -30.34 19.83
CA HIS A 303 18.36 -31.58 20.42
C HIS A 303 18.92 -32.56 19.38
N ALA A 304 18.26 -32.66 18.22
CA ALA A 304 18.74 -33.49 17.11
C ALA A 304 20.10 -33.01 16.56
N LEU A 305 20.27 -31.69 16.38
CA LEU A 305 21.52 -31.12 15.87
C LEU A 305 22.69 -31.29 16.85
N VAL A 306 22.45 -31.06 18.15
CA VAL A 306 23.47 -31.28 19.18
C VAL A 306 23.79 -32.76 19.35
N GLY A 307 22.78 -33.64 19.28
CA GLY A 307 22.96 -35.10 19.29
C GLY A 307 23.75 -35.63 18.08
N ALA A 308 23.68 -34.94 16.96
CA ALA A 308 24.48 -35.21 15.76
C ALA A 308 25.92 -34.64 15.83
N GLY A 309 26.33 -34.07 16.97
CA GLY A 309 27.69 -33.54 17.19
C GLY A 309 27.91 -32.10 16.70
N VAL A 310 26.86 -31.39 16.26
CA VAL A 310 26.97 -29.98 15.89
C VAL A 310 27.24 -29.14 17.14
N ASN A 311 28.19 -28.19 17.02
CA ASN A 311 28.47 -27.24 18.10
C ASN A 311 27.17 -26.58 18.58
N ARG A 312 26.90 -26.69 19.88
CA ARG A 312 25.69 -26.16 20.55
C ARG A 312 25.34 -24.70 20.21
N TYR A 313 26.33 -23.84 19.99
CA TYR A 313 26.11 -22.45 19.60
C TYR A 313 25.65 -22.34 18.14
N LEU A 314 26.28 -23.10 17.25
CA LEU A 314 25.92 -23.17 15.83
C LEU A 314 24.54 -23.84 15.64
N ALA A 315 24.27 -24.91 16.37
CA ALA A 315 23.01 -25.64 16.36
C ALA A 315 21.83 -24.74 16.76
N LYS A 316 22.02 -23.89 17.79
CA LYS A 316 21.03 -22.88 18.20
C LYS A 316 20.79 -21.87 17.09
N MET A 317 21.84 -21.33 16.48
CA MET A 317 21.71 -20.34 15.40
C MET A 317 20.97 -20.90 14.18
N VAL A 318 21.31 -22.12 13.75
CA VAL A 318 20.65 -22.82 12.63
C VAL A 318 19.19 -23.12 12.96
N THR A 319 18.89 -23.54 14.20
CA THR A 319 17.52 -23.83 14.64
C THR A 319 16.65 -22.56 14.62
N GLU A 320 17.15 -21.44 15.14
CA GLU A 320 16.41 -20.17 15.13
C GLU A 320 16.19 -19.67 13.70
N LEU A 321 17.20 -19.75 12.82
CA LEU A 321 17.06 -19.36 11.42
C LEU A 321 16.02 -20.24 10.70
N THR A 322 16.07 -21.56 10.93
CA THR A 322 15.16 -22.52 10.32
C THR A 322 13.72 -22.26 10.75
N PHE A 323 13.46 -22.08 12.05
CA PHE A 323 12.12 -21.79 12.54
C PHE A 323 11.63 -20.38 12.23
N PHE A 324 12.53 -19.41 12.04
CA PHE A 324 12.19 -18.12 11.45
C PHE A 324 11.68 -18.30 10.01
N THR A 325 12.39 -19.07 9.17
CA THR A 325 11.98 -19.35 7.79
C THR A 325 10.70 -20.17 7.72
N ILE A 326 10.53 -21.18 8.59
CA ILE A 326 9.28 -21.96 8.69
C ILE A 326 8.13 -21.07 9.15
N ARG A 327 8.32 -20.22 10.16
CA ARG A 327 7.29 -19.27 10.63
C ARG A 327 6.85 -18.35 9.51
N TRP A 328 7.81 -17.76 8.80
CA TRP A 328 7.56 -16.93 7.63
C TRP A 328 6.79 -17.69 6.54
N THR A 329 7.21 -18.94 6.26
CA THR A 329 6.61 -19.79 5.22
C THR A 329 5.21 -20.29 5.59
N VAL A 330 4.97 -20.65 6.84
CA VAL A 330 3.64 -21.08 7.35
C VAL A 330 2.69 -19.90 7.39
N GLN A 331 3.15 -18.71 7.81
CA GLN A 331 2.36 -17.48 7.67
C GLN A 331 1.99 -17.26 6.19
N LYS A 332 2.96 -17.37 5.27
CA LYS A 332 2.78 -17.25 3.82
C LYS A 332 1.84 -18.30 3.21
N LEU A 333 1.89 -19.56 3.65
CA LEU A 333 1.22 -20.70 2.99
C LEU A 333 -0.02 -21.23 3.71
N VAL A 334 -0.29 -20.83 4.95
CA VAL A 334 -1.43 -21.36 5.72
C VAL A 334 -2.37 -20.25 6.15
N ILE A 335 -1.85 -19.09 6.56
CA ILE A 335 -2.69 -17.96 7.01
C ILE A 335 -3.19 -17.14 5.81
N PHE A 336 -2.34 -16.94 4.80
CA PHE A 336 -2.72 -16.24 3.57
C PHE A 336 -3.22 -17.17 2.45
N ARG A 337 -3.42 -18.46 2.72
CA ARG A 337 -3.96 -19.41 1.74
C ARG A 337 -5.48 -19.33 1.71
N LYS A 338 -5.98 -18.62 0.68
CA LYS A 338 -7.30 -18.76 0.04
C LYS A 338 -8.32 -19.61 0.82
N LYS A 339 -9.23 -18.95 1.55
CA LYS A 339 -10.58 -19.51 1.69
C LYS A 339 -11.29 -19.23 0.36
N LYS A 340 -11.64 -20.28 -0.40
CA LYS A 340 -12.71 -20.19 -1.41
C LYS A 340 -13.97 -19.80 -0.63
N GLN A 341 -14.27 -18.50 -0.58
CA GLN A 341 -15.61 -18.07 -0.21
C GLN A 341 -16.46 -18.27 -1.45
N THR A 342 -17.37 -19.24 -1.37
CA THR A 342 -18.50 -19.35 -2.28
C THR A 342 -19.16 -17.98 -2.35
N PRO A 343 -19.42 -17.42 -3.55
CA PRO A 343 -20.08 -16.12 -3.67
C PRO A 343 -21.41 -16.16 -2.91
N PRO A 344 -21.79 -15.08 -2.21
CA PRO A 344 -23.17 -14.93 -1.75
C PRO A 344 -24.07 -15.06 -2.99
N LYS A 345 -25.15 -15.83 -2.89
CA LYS A 345 -26.19 -15.83 -3.92
C LYS A 345 -26.56 -14.37 -4.18
N ALA A 346 -26.42 -13.93 -5.43
CA ALA A 346 -27.00 -12.69 -5.88
C ALA A 346 -28.52 -12.81 -5.69
N GLU A 347 -29.05 -12.21 -4.62
CA GLU A 347 -30.45 -11.84 -4.60
C GLU A 347 -30.61 -10.80 -5.70
N LEU A 348 -31.31 -11.22 -6.75
CA LEU A 348 -31.87 -10.35 -7.77
C LEU A 348 -32.72 -9.30 -7.03
N VAL A 349 -32.16 -8.12 -6.82
CA VAL A 349 -32.95 -6.93 -6.50
C VAL A 349 -33.73 -6.63 -7.77
N GLU A 350 -34.99 -7.03 -7.76
CA GLU A 350 -35.99 -6.64 -8.73
C GLU A 350 -35.94 -5.13 -8.95
N GLU A 351 -35.97 -4.79 -10.23
CA GLU A 351 -36.01 -3.45 -10.79
C GLU A 351 -37.32 -2.74 -10.38
N ASN A 352 -37.35 -2.17 -9.17
CA ASN A 352 -38.40 -1.21 -8.79
C ASN A 352 -37.86 0.21 -8.97
N ARG A 353 -38.00 0.73 -10.19
CA ARG A 353 -37.89 2.17 -10.47
C ARG A 353 -39.09 2.87 -9.81
N PRO A 354 -38.90 3.84 -8.90
CA PRO A 354 -39.94 4.82 -8.65
C PRO A 354 -39.98 5.77 -9.85
N ALA A 355 -41.16 5.91 -10.45
CA ALA A 355 -41.43 6.96 -11.43
C ALA A 355 -41.19 8.33 -10.76
N LEU A 356 -40.22 9.09 -11.26
CA LEU A 356 -40.09 10.50 -10.91
C LEU A 356 -41.25 11.28 -11.56
N PRO A 357 -41.92 12.18 -10.83
CA PRO A 357 -42.94 13.04 -11.40
C PRO A 357 -42.28 14.03 -12.36
N MET A 358 -42.86 14.18 -13.55
CA MET A 358 -42.53 15.27 -14.45
C MET A 358 -42.74 16.61 -13.74
N LEU A 359 -41.70 17.44 -13.70
CA LEU A 359 -41.73 18.89 -13.86
C LEU A 359 -40.32 19.41 -14.20
#